data_AF-A0AAQ2NF49-F1
#
_entry.id   AF-A0AAQ2NF49-F1
#
_cell.length_a   1.000
_cell.length_b   1.000
_cell.length_c   1.000
_cell.angle_alpha   90.00
_cell.angle_beta   90.00
_cell.angle_gamma   90.00
#
_symmetry.space_group_name_H-M   'P 1'
#
loop_
_entity.id
_entity.type
_entity.pdbx_description
1 polymer ?
#
loop_
_entity_poly.entity_id
_entity_poly.type
_entity_poly.pdbx_seq_one_letter_code
_entity_poly.pdbx_strand_id
1 'polypeptide(L)'
;MRYFLDIREVDNIYYERNSDSNFEDLNECQFLINFFKELRLKCINFNSYNFYIYSTKNPTLPPSSFDLPNTGKDILLFLSDETGELPLHLKQRYKCIFKPYIRKDYDNIYPFPLGYVNNDVSLEYIPIKDRCYNVFFSGILI
;
A
#
# COMPACT_ATOMS: atom_id res chain seq x y z
N MET A 1 8.54 -21.03 12.87
CA MET A 1 8.08 -19.96 13.78
C MET A 1 8.19 -18.64 13.01
N ARG A 2 7.08 -18.12 12.47
CA ARG A 2 7.07 -16.87 11.69
C ARG A 2 6.92 -15.71 12.68
N TYR A 3 7.97 -14.92 12.86
CA TYR A 3 7.88 -13.65 13.58
C TYR A 3 7.06 -12.69 12.71
N PHE A 4 5.78 -12.48 13.01
CA PHE A 4 5.03 -11.38 12.43
C PHE A 4 5.52 -10.11 13.13
N LEU A 5 5.91 -9.06 12.36
CA LEU A 5 5.97 -7.74 13.00
C LEU A 5 4.51 -7.38 13.17
N ASP A 6 4.11 -7.14 14.41
CA ASP A 6 2.91 -6.38 14.61
C ASP A 6 3.26 -4.93 14.25
N ILE A 7 2.65 -4.37 13.21
CA ILE A 7 2.86 -2.95 12.88
C ILE A 7 2.48 -2.05 14.06
N ARG A 8 1.65 -2.55 15.00
CA ARG A 8 1.28 -1.87 16.25
C ARG A 8 2.43 -1.82 17.28
N GLU A 9 3.47 -2.63 17.13
CA GLU A 9 4.67 -2.61 17.98
C GLU A 9 5.73 -1.60 17.49
N VAL A 10 5.45 -0.85 16.41
CA VAL A 10 6.38 0.12 15.84
C VAL A 10 5.80 1.52 15.99
N ASP A 11 6.46 2.35 16.81
CA ASP A 11 5.93 3.64 17.27
C ASP A 11 5.65 4.68 16.18
N ASN A 12 6.14 4.50 14.95
CA ASN A 12 6.05 5.45 13.85
C ASN A 12 5.29 4.94 12.61
N ILE A 13 4.54 3.82 12.73
CA ILE A 13 3.65 3.32 11.69
C ILE A 13 2.21 3.34 12.21
N TYR A 14 1.30 3.95 11.46
CA TYR A 14 -0.09 4.14 11.84
C TYR A 14 -1.02 3.63 10.74
N TYR A 15 -2.00 2.81 11.13
CA TYR A 15 -3.10 2.44 10.25
C TYR A 15 -4.28 3.40 10.45
N GLU A 16 -4.77 4.00 9.37
CA GLU A 16 -5.84 4.99 9.42
C GLU A 16 -7.17 4.36 9.83
N ARG A 17 -7.79 4.91 10.89
CA ARG A 17 -9.03 4.38 11.48
C ARG A 17 -10.24 4.47 10.55
N ASN A 18 -10.20 5.39 9.61
CA ASN A 18 -11.25 5.59 8.60
C ASN A 18 -10.95 4.86 7.28
N SER A 19 -10.06 3.86 7.30
CA SER A 19 -9.92 2.91 6.20
C SER A 19 -11.16 2.01 6.07
N ASP A 20 -11.42 1.49 4.88
CA ASP A 20 -12.61 0.67 4.56
C ASP A 20 -12.58 -0.73 5.22
N SER A 21 -11.43 -1.17 5.71
CA SER A 21 -11.22 -2.51 6.28
C SER A 21 -10.18 -2.44 7.40
N ASN A 22 -10.02 -3.49 8.21
CA ASN A 22 -8.92 -3.54 9.17
C ASN A 22 -7.62 -3.85 8.43
N PHE A 23 -6.48 -3.54 9.06
CA PHE A 23 -5.17 -3.81 8.48
C PHE A 23 -4.96 -5.31 8.20
N GLU A 24 -5.39 -6.17 9.12
CA GLU A 24 -5.28 -7.62 9.02
C GLU A 24 -6.07 -8.21 7.86
N ASP A 25 -7.11 -7.53 7.41
CA ASP A 25 -8.00 -7.95 6.31
C ASP A 25 -7.48 -7.49 4.94
N LEU A 26 -6.42 -6.68 4.88
CA LEU A 26 -5.82 -6.25 3.62
C LEU A 26 -5.08 -7.42 2.96
N ASN A 27 -5.29 -7.59 1.66
CA ASN A 27 -4.57 -8.59 0.86
C ASN A 27 -3.04 -8.34 0.88
N GLU A 28 -2.66 -7.06 1.00
CA GLU A 28 -1.29 -6.58 1.04
C GLU A 28 -0.69 -6.63 2.46
N CYS A 29 -1.46 -7.00 3.49
CA CYS A 29 -1.04 -6.96 4.89
C CYS A 29 0.34 -7.61 5.12
N GLN A 30 0.52 -8.85 4.65
CA GLN A 30 1.78 -9.57 4.81
C GLN A 30 2.94 -8.92 4.04
N PHE A 31 2.66 -8.36 2.86
CA PHE A 31 3.64 -7.61 2.09
C PHE A 31 4.07 -6.35 2.85
N LEU A 32 3.12 -5.55 3.35
CA LEU A 32 3.37 -4.32 4.09
C LEU A 32 4.19 -4.59 5.36
N ILE A 33 3.86 -5.65 6.11
CA ILE A 33 4.65 -6.08 7.28
C ILE A 33 6.11 -6.31 6.89
N ASN A 34 6.35 -7.07 5.81
CA ASN A 34 7.72 -7.38 5.38
C ASN A 34 8.43 -6.15 4.78
N PHE A 35 7.70 -5.32 4.04
CA PHE A 35 8.20 -4.05 3.50
C PHE A 35 8.71 -3.15 4.62
N PHE A 36 7.91 -2.93 5.68
CA PHE A 36 8.32 -2.08 6.80
C PHE A 36 9.44 -2.68 7.63
N LYS A 37 9.49 -4.02 7.81
CA LYS A 37 10.65 -4.70 8.41
C LYS A 37 11.93 -4.39 7.65
N GLU A 38 11.93 -4.61 6.34
CA GLU A 38 13.10 -4.38 5.48
C GLU A 38 13.47 -2.90 5.42
N LEU A 39 12.48 -2.02 5.31
CA LEU A 39 12.69 -0.57 5.28
C LEU A 39 13.36 -0.09 6.56
N ARG A 40 12.93 -0.58 7.74
CA ARG A 40 13.56 -0.27 9.03
C ARG A 40 15.02 -0.72 9.10
N LEU A 41 15.34 -1.88 8.56
CA LEU A 41 16.71 -2.40 8.56
C LEU A 41 17.63 -1.63 7.59
N LYS A 42 17.10 -1.18 6.45
CA LYS A 42 17.89 -0.55 5.39
C LYS A 42 17.98 0.97 5.51
N CYS A 43 17.01 1.61 6.14
CA CYS A 43 16.96 3.07 6.24
C CYS A 43 17.32 3.56 7.65
N ILE A 44 18.50 4.17 7.78
CA ILE A 44 18.99 4.75 9.05
C ILE A 44 18.01 5.77 9.64
N ASN A 45 17.33 6.53 8.78
CA ASN A 45 16.41 7.59 9.17
C ASN A 45 14.95 7.12 9.29
N PHE A 46 14.68 5.81 9.34
CA PHE A 46 13.32 5.26 9.36
C PHE A 46 12.46 5.87 10.48
N ASN A 47 12.99 5.92 11.71
CA ASN A 47 12.28 6.46 12.88
C ASN A 47 12.11 7.99 12.86
N SER A 48 12.71 8.69 11.90
CA SER A 48 12.57 10.15 11.76
C SER A 48 11.29 10.55 10.99
N TYR A 49 10.54 9.58 10.47
CA TYR A 49 9.33 9.76 9.68
C TYR A 49 8.15 9.03 10.31
N ASN A 50 6.96 9.57 10.12
CA ASN A 50 5.70 8.91 10.47
C ASN A 50 5.10 8.31 9.20
N PHE A 51 4.76 7.03 9.22
CA PHE A 51 4.14 6.34 8.09
C PHE A 51 2.66 6.12 8.39
N TYR A 52 1.79 6.63 7.51
CA TYR A 52 0.36 6.43 7.59
C TYR A 52 -0.08 5.51 6.46
N ILE A 53 -0.83 4.46 6.78
CA ILE A 53 -1.40 3.53 5.80
C ILE A 53 -2.89 3.81 5.74
N TYR A 54 -3.35 4.28 4.60
CA TYR A 54 -4.75 4.60 4.34
C TYR A 54 -5.28 3.74 3.22
N SER A 55 -6.32 2.96 3.49
CA SER A 55 -6.91 2.05 2.52
C SER A 55 -8.39 2.40 2.36
N THR A 56 -8.75 3.11 1.30
CA THR A 56 -10.14 3.40 0.97
C THR A 56 -10.37 3.34 -0.54
N LYS A 57 -11.58 2.94 -0.93
CA LYS A 57 -12.07 3.02 -2.31
C LYS A 57 -12.65 4.39 -2.63
N ASN A 58 -12.85 5.26 -1.64
CA ASN A 58 -13.35 6.62 -1.85
C ASN A 58 -12.19 7.63 -1.87
N PRO A 59 -11.71 8.05 -3.06
CA PRO A 59 -10.55 8.92 -3.19
C PRO A 59 -10.78 10.34 -2.64
N THR A 60 -12.02 10.72 -2.36
CA THR A 60 -12.36 12.08 -1.88
C THR A 60 -12.34 12.20 -0.35
N LEU A 61 -12.37 11.08 0.37
CA LEU A 61 -12.35 11.07 1.82
C LEU A 61 -10.89 11.21 2.29
N PRO A 62 -10.54 12.24 3.08
CA PRO A 62 -9.19 12.37 3.60
C PRO A 62 -8.94 11.36 4.75
N PRO A 63 -7.70 10.90 4.95
CA PRO A 63 -7.32 10.12 6.13
C PRO A 63 -7.50 10.94 7.42
N SER A 64 -7.72 10.26 8.55
CA SER A 64 -7.88 10.90 9.87
C SER A 64 -6.65 11.71 10.29
N SER A 65 -5.45 11.29 9.86
CA SER A 65 -4.21 12.05 10.08
C SER A 65 -4.16 13.41 9.36
N PHE A 66 -5.06 13.67 8.40
CA PHE A 66 -5.08 14.92 7.63
C PHE A 66 -5.26 16.15 8.53
N ASP A 67 -6.11 16.04 9.55
CA ASP A 67 -6.41 17.13 10.48
C ASP A 67 -5.38 17.29 11.61
N LEU A 68 -4.42 16.36 11.73
CA LEU A 68 -3.35 16.46 12.72
C LEU A 68 -2.33 17.55 12.33
N PRO A 69 -1.64 18.17 13.31
CA PRO A 69 -0.60 19.14 13.04
C PRO A 69 0.46 18.60 12.08
N ASN A 70 0.75 19.36 11.02
CA ASN A 70 1.74 18.94 10.03
C ASN A 70 3.15 19.02 10.61
N THR A 71 3.79 17.88 10.78
CA THR A 71 5.15 17.76 11.31
C THR A 71 6.23 17.95 10.23
N GLY A 72 5.85 17.98 8.96
CA GLY A 72 6.76 17.95 7.81
C GLY A 72 7.48 16.61 7.62
N LYS A 73 7.08 15.56 8.35
CA LYS A 73 7.74 14.24 8.38
C LYS A 73 6.77 13.09 8.06
N ASP A 74 5.54 13.41 7.70
CA ASP A 74 4.49 12.42 7.51
C ASP A 74 4.50 11.89 6.07
N ILE A 75 4.52 10.58 5.93
CA ILE A 75 4.52 9.84 4.67
C ILE A 75 3.22 9.04 4.60
N LEU A 76 2.48 9.14 3.50
CA LEU A 76 1.23 8.42 3.28
C LEU A 76 1.43 7.27 2.30
N LEU A 77 0.96 6.08 2.65
CA LEU A 77 0.71 4.97 1.72
C LEU A 77 -0.80 4.94 1.47
N PHE A 78 -1.24 5.43 0.30
CA PHE A 78 -2.64 5.46 -0.10
C PHE A 78 -2.95 4.23 -0.97
N LEU A 79 -3.64 3.27 -0.37
CA LEU A 79 -3.99 1.97 -0.92
C LEU A 79 -5.48 1.89 -1.28
N SER A 80 -5.85 0.80 -1.97
CA SER A 80 -7.23 0.41 -2.34
C SER A 80 -8.00 1.33 -3.30
N ASP A 81 -7.51 2.54 -3.55
CA ASP A 81 -7.96 3.33 -4.69
C ASP A 81 -7.28 2.82 -5.97
N GLU A 82 -8.03 2.02 -6.72
CA GLU A 82 -7.63 1.39 -7.98
C GLU A 82 -7.68 2.34 -9.18
N THR A 83 -8.02 3.61 -8.97
CA THR A 83 -7.95 4.62 -10.01
C THR A 83 -6.52 5.13 -10.18
N GLY A 84 -6.20 5.56 -11.40
CA GLY A 84 -4.98 6.31 -11.69
C GLY A 84 -5.07 7.80 -11.32
N GLU A 85 -6.11 8.21 -10.59
CA GLU A 85 -6.30 9.61 -10.20
C GLU A 85 -5.28 10.02 -9.13
N LEU A 86 -4.83 11.27 -9.19
CA LEU A 86 -3.86 11.79 -8.24
C LEU A 86 -4.58 12.38 -7.02
N PRO A 87 -4.18 12.04 -5.78
CA PRO A 87 -4.75 12.59 -4.56
C PRO A 87 -4.22 14.02 -4.29
N LEU A 88 -4.47 14.94 -5.22
CA LEU A 88 -3.93 16.31 -5.20
C LEU A 88 -4.34 17.11 -3.96
N HIS A 89 -5.50 16.81 -3.38
CA HIS A 89 -5.99 17.45 -2.16
C HIS A 89 -5.16 17.08 -0.92
N LEU A 90 -4.44 15.95 -0.94
CA LEU A 90 -3.58 15.49 0.16
C LEU A 90 -2.14 15.99 0.05
N LYS A 91 -1.77 16.47 -1.15
CA LYS A 91 -0.41 16.83 -1.52
C LYS A 91 0.30 17.76 -0.54
N GLN A 92 -0.39 18.76 -0.02
CA GLN A 92 0.21 19.77 0.87
C GLN A 92 0.43 19.25 2.30
N ARG A 93 -0.29 18.18 2.68
CA ARG A 93 -0.29 17.66 4.04
C ARG A 93 0.86 16.69 4.31
N TYR A 94 1.21 15.88 3.31
CA TYR A 94 2.21 14.82 3.46
C TYR A 94 3.52 15.21 2.76
N LYS A 95 4.64 14.81 3.37
CA LYS A 95 5.95 14.98 2.76
C LYS A 95 6.06 14.15 1.49
N CYS A 96 5.58 12.91 1.53
CA CYS A 96 5.49 12.02 0.37
C CYS A 96 4.18 11.22 0.42
N ILE A 97 3.61 10.94 -0.74
CA ILE A 97 2.46 10.05 -0.92
C ILE A 97 2.86 8.93 -1.87
N PHE A 98 2.71 7.69 -1.42
CA PHE A 98 2.94 6.49 -2.21
C PHE A 98 1.57 5.91 -2.58
N LYS A 99 1.30 5.75 -3.88
CA LYS A 99 0.01 5.26 -4.37
C LYS A 99 0.16 4.27 -5.54
N PRO A 100 -0.57 3.15 -5.51
CA PRO A 100 -0.66 2.21 -6.64
C PRO A 100 -1.32 2.83 -7.88
N TYR A 101 -1.16 2.17 -9.02
CA TYR A 101 -1.81 2.52 -10.29
C TYR A 101 -1.46 3.90 -10.87
N ILE A 102 -0.47 4.58 -10.29
CA ILE A 102 0.19 5.74 -10.89
C ILE A 102 1.39 5.24 -11.70
N ARG A 103 1.61 5.82 -12.89
CA ARG A 103 2.65 5.34 -13.84
C ARG A 103 4.00 6.06 -13.73
N LYS A 104 4.05 7.21 -13.06
CA LYS A 104 5.25 8.03 -12.93
C LYS A 104 5.18 8.91 -11.70
N ASP A 105 6.28 9.54 -11.36
CA ASP A 105 6.35 10.48 -10.25
C ASP A 105 5.62 11.79 -10.58
N TYR A 106 4.93 12.34 -9.59
CA TYR A 106 4.23 13.63 -9.65
C TYR A 106 4.53 14.44 -8.40
N ASP A 107 5.60 15.24 -8.45
CA ASP A 107 6.10 16.04 -7.32
C ASP A 107 6.44 15.16 -6.11
N ASN A 108 5.61 15.18 -5.05
CA ASN A 108 5.75 14.34 -3.86
C ASN A 108 4.83 13.09 -3.88
N ILE A 109 4.19 12.80 -5.01
CA ILE A 109 3.36 11.61 -5.21
C ILE A 109 4.15 10.62 -6.05
N TYR A 110 4.39 9.44 -5.50
CA TYR A 110 5.23 8.41 -6.08
C TYR A 110 4.43 7.14 -6.34
N PRO A 111 4.72 6.43 -7.45
CA PRO A 111 4.14 5.12 -7.71
C PRO A 111 4.56 4.14 -6.62
N PHE A 112 3.61 3.39 -6.10
CA PHE A 112 3.86 2.31 -5.16
C PHE A 112 3.49 0.97 -5.81
N PRO A 113 4.47 0.15 -6.21
CA PRO A 113 4.20 -1.12 -6.84
C PRO A 113 3.69 -2.11 -5.79
N LEU A 114 2.39 -2.07 -5.56
CA LEU A 114 1.68 -3.18 -4.94
C LEU A 114 1.41 -4.19 -6.04
N GLY A 115 1.97 -5.39 -5.87
CA GLY A 115 1.60 -6.52 -6.73
C GLY A 115 0.08 -6.73 -6.67
N TYR A 116 -0.48 -7.28 -7.74
CA TYR A 116 -1.92 -7.57 -7.78
C TYR A 116 -2.36 -8.41 -6.59
N VAL A 117 -3.56 -8.12 -6.10
CA VAL A 117 -4.25 -8.83 -5.02
C VAL A 117 -4.21 -10.34 -5.29
N ASN A 118 -3.52 -11.09 -4.44
CA ASN A 118 -3.48 -12.56 -4.42
C ASN A 118 -4.83 -13.14 -3.93
N ASN A 119 -5.94 -12.80 -4.58
CA ASN A 119 -7.16 -13.62 -4.50
C ASN A 119 -7.10 -14.84 -5.43
N ASP A 120 -5.96 -15.06 -6.09
CA ASP A 120 -5.67 -16.34 -6.70
C ASP A 120 -5.44 -17.36 -5.58
N VAL A 121 -6.46 -18.17 -5.33
CA VAL A 121 -6.28 -19.51 -4.79
C VAL A 121 -5.11 -20.10 -5.55
N SER A 122 -4.07 -20.56 -4.85
CA SER A 122 -2.96 -21.25 -5.51
C SER A 122 -3.54 -22.49 -6.20
N LEU A 123 -3.89 -22.35 -7.47
CA LEU A 123 -4.40 -23.46 -8.25
C LEU A 123 -3.26 -24.44 -8.39
N GLU A 124 -3.57 -25.72 -8.23
CA GLU A 124 -2.60 -26.76 -8.50
C GLU A 124 -2.06 -26.57 -9.91
N TYR A 125 -0.74 -26.64 -10.06
CA TYR A 125 -0.10 -26.48 -11.36
C TYR A 125 -0.55 -27.62 -12.29
N ILE A 126 -1.46 -27.33 -13.21
CA ILE A 126 -1.85 -28.26 -14.27
C ILE A 126 -0.97 -27.95 -15.50
N PRO A 127 -0.17 -28.90 -16.03
CA PRO A 127 0.58 -28.70 -17.26
C PRO A 127 -0.32 -28.30 -18.43
N ILE A 128 0.18 -27.46 -19.35
CA ILE A 128 -0.63 -26.87 -20.45
C ILE A 128 -1.38 -27.94 -21.26
N LYS A 129 -0.74 -29.09 -21.50
CA LYS A 129 -1.30 -30.22 -22.26
C LYS A 129 -2.52 -30.89 -21.58
N ASP A 130 -2.70 -30.69 -20.28
CA ASP A 130 -3.70 -31.37 -19.45
C ASP A 130 -4.85 -30.42 -19.05
N ARG A 131 -4.87 -29.18 -19.58
CA ARG A 131 -5.90 -28.17 -19.28
C ARG A 131 -7.10 -28.28 -20.23
N CYS A 132 -8.32 -28.21 -19.69
CA CYS A 132 -9.56 -28.25 -20.48
C CYS A 132 -9.84 -26.97 -21.29
N TYR A 133 -9.24 -25.84 -20.91
CA TYR A 133 -9.50 -24.52 -21.50
C TYR A 133 -8.20 -23.82 -21.86
N ASN A 134 -8.18 -23.20 -23.03
CA ASN A 134 -7.14 -22.25 -23.42
C ASN A 134 -7.56 -20.86 -22.93
N VAL A 135 -6.84 -20.32 -21.94
CA VAL A 135 -7.05 -18.95 -21.48
C VAL A 135 -6.06 -18.06 -22.21
N PHE A 136 -6.57 -17.16 -23.05
CA PHE A 136 -5.80 -16.08 -23.65
C PHE A 136 -6.02 -14.82 -22.81
N PHE A 137 -4.95 -14.28 -22.25
CA PHE A 137 -4.99 -13.00 -21.55
C PHE A 137 -4.40 -11.93 -22.47
N SER A 138 -5.24 -11.00 -22.94
CA SER A 138 -4.79 -9.75 -23.55
C SER A 138 -5.00 -8.63 -22.55
N GLY A 139 -3.93 -8.26 -21.87
CA GLY A 139 -3.85 -7.16 -20.93
C GLY A 139 -2.38 -6.94 -20.58
N ILE A 140 -2.07 -5.75 -20.08
CA ILE A 140 -0.73 -5.46 -19.61
C ILE A 140 -0.60 -6.06 -18.20
N LEU A 141 0.18 -7.13 -18.05
CA LEU A 141 0.78 -7.53 -16.78
C LEU A 141 2.00 -6.60 -16.56
N ILE A 142 1.84 -5.54 -15.77
CA ILE A 142 2.98 -4.76 -15.22
C ILE A 142 3.25 -5.27 -13.81
#